data_AF-I4EK92-F1
#
_entry.id   AF-I4EK92-F1
#
_cell.length_a   1.000
_cell.length_b   1.000
_cell.length_c   1.000
_cell.angle_alpha   90.00
_cell.angle_beta   90.00
_cell.angle_gamma   90.00
#
_symmetry.space_group_name_H-M   'P 1'
#
loop_
_entity.id
_entity.type
_entity.pdbx_description
1 polymer ?
#
loop_
_entity_poly.entity_id
_entity_poly.type
_entity_poly.pdbx_seq_one_letter_code
_entity_poly.pdbx_strand_id
1 'polypeptide(L)'
;MTIRGITFRGIDDVDGLSEDAKAILQEVTSMFYLRNDQRILKMTYVHYQDIPIDNQVARMAQQIDQAQTLITWLYTNPIGPFGSRRFSYEHSTFYVFERWEQIPRGELYGDDHEYGLVTEPASDGSEQLADIPGYMVSQNFESQHFLIGINGRIYPPHPGFWIDKSQDLVSDIATTGNSSRDWAWKAFLSDSNDYLEEFESRILRALKWYGRSTALSVMEEEQLVDLSIALESLMGLPQREKVTERFKETVMVLLGAIPNLDTWAQQFYDARSAVVHEGRAMQLLFIPDKTNKKSNAARSGESQALLPLSSYGRQVFSLCASTMLTGWRTTRDERLHHFLVSTHTRLTRICTALNDPKKNADGRLTEAASEIEALDLQYWLVEDLADVKTLLAISRLLLENFLQGSLTVTNNLQQIAQPVVQPSPTDGVEDQVRTLREVSNYLAIVEDSQAKQGVWETKHLPVLKKFVVFANYSFAFFRPQSDSSVIT
;
A
#
# COMPACT_ATOMS: atom_id res chain seq x y z
N MET A 1 -15.42 -10.74 3.20
CA MET A 1 -14.32 -9.98 3.83
C MET A 1 -13.62 -9.13 2.78
N THR A 2 -13.11 -7.95 3.10
CA THR A 2 -12.43 -7.07 2.12
C THR A 2 -10.94 -6.90 2.40
N ILE A 3 -10.10 -7.08 1.38
CA ILE A 3 -8.64 -6.81 1.42
C ILE A 3 -8.31 -5.96 0.20
N ARG A 4 -7.69 -4.79 0.41
CA ARG A 4 -7.32 -3.85 -0.66
C ARG A 4 -8.47 -3.54 -1.63
N GLY A 5 -9.68 -3.38 -1.10
CA GLY A 5 -10.90 -3.14 -1.88
C GLY A 5 -11.53 -4.37 -2.54
N ILE A 6 -10.88 -5.55 -2.47
CA ILE A 6 -11.38 -6.80 -3.05
C ILE A 6 -12.17 -7.59 -2.02
N THR A 7 -13.38 -7.99 -2.38
CA THR A 7 -14.24 -8.79 -1.49
C THR A 7 -14.04 -10.29 -1.72
N PHE A 8 -13.39 -10.93 -0.75
CA PHE A 8 -13.19 -12.37 -0.65
C PHE A 8 -14.38 -13.04 0.06
N ARG A 9 -14.86 -14.15 -0.51
CA ARG A 9 -16.01 -14.92 -0.04
C ARG A 9 -15.67 -16.40 0.07
N GLY A 10 -16.28 -17.10 1.02
CA GLY A 10 -16.18 -18.56 1.09
C GLY A 10 -17.09 -19.20 0.04
N ILE A 11 -16.74 -20.40 -0.43
CA ILE A 11 -17.56 -21.15 -1.42
C ILE A 11 -19.04 -21.30 -1.02
N ASP A 12 -19.34 -21.31 0.28
CA ASP A 12 -20.71 -21.43 0.80
C ASP A 12 -21.52 -20.11 0.70
N ASP A 13 -20.85 -18.96 0.52
CA ASP A 13 -21.46 -17.63 0.41
C ASP A 13 -21.72 -17.26 -1.04
N VAL A 14 -22.79 -17.81 -1.62
CA VAL A 14 -23.19 -17.58 -3.03
C VAL A 14 -24.17 -16.41 -3.22
N ASP A 15 -24.40 -15.62 -2.18
CA ASP A 15 -25.41 -14.57 -2.18
C ASP A 15 -25.08 -13.45 -3.19
N GLY A 16 -26.02 -13.13 -4.08
CA GLY A 16 -25.84 -12.11 -5.10
C GLY A 16 -25.06 -12.56 -6.35
N LEU A 17 -24.71 -13.84 -6.47
CA LEU A 17 -24.24 -14.42 -7.73
C LEU A 17 -25.42 -14.76 -8.67
N SER A 18 -25.21 -14.65 -9.99
CA SER A 18 -26.12 -15.19 -11.00
C SER A 18 -26.09 -16.72 -11.00
N GLU A 19 -27.12 -17.37 -11.56
CA GLU A 19 -27.15 -18.84 -11.66
C GLU A 19 -25.97 -19.38 -12.50
N ASP A 20 -25.59 -18.68 -13.56
CA ASP A 20 -24.41 -19.04 -14.37
C ASP A 20 -23.11 -18.96 -13.55
N ALA A 21 -22.95 -17.90 -12.75
CA ALA A 21 -21.77 -17.75 -11.90
C ALA A 21 -21.72 -18.82 -10.79
N LYS A 22 -22.88 -19.22 -10.24
CA LYS A 22 -22.97 -20.33 -9.28
C LYS A 22 -22.57 -21.66 -9.92
N ALA A 23 -23.04 -21.94 -11.13
CA ALA A 23 -22.68 -23.15 -11.86
C ALA A 23 -21.17 -23.21 -12.14
N ILE A 24 -20.58 -22.10 -12.63
CA ILE A 24 -19.13 -21.99 -12.86
C ILE A 24 -18.35 -22.18 -11.55
N LEU A 25 -18.77 -21.54 -10.46
CA LEU A 25 -18.11 -21.68 -9.16
C LEU A 25 -18.12 -23.14 -8.68
N GLN A 26 -19.25 -23.83 -8.77
CA GLN A 26 -19.37 -25.24 -8.40
C GLN A 26 -18.47 -26.14 -9.27
N GLU A 27 -18.42 -25.87 -10.58
CA GLU A 27 -17.61 -26.62 -11.53
C GLU A 27 -16.11 -26.44 -11.24
N VAL A 28 -15.62 -25.21 -11.18
CA VAL A 28 -14.20 -24.88 -10.95
C VAL A 28 -13.72 -25.39 -9.60
N THR A 29 -14.50 -25.20 -8.54
CA THR A 29 -14.11 -25.65 -7.19
C THR A 29 -14.12 -27.18 -7.05
N SER A 30 -14.80 -27.90 -7.94
CA SER A 30 -14.73 -29.37 -7.97
C SER A 30 -13.41 -29.91 -8.53
N MET A 31 -12.62 -29.06 -9.19
CA MET A 31 -11.39 -29.46 -9.87
C MET A 31 -10.16 -29.51 -8.96
N PHE A 32 -10.18 -28.98 -7.74
CA PHE A 32 -8.97 -28.90 -6.92
C PHE A 32 -8.77 -30.08 -5.97
N TYR A 33 -7.56 -30.65 -6.04
CA TYR A 33 -7.13 -31.79 -5.24
C TYR A 33 -5.78 -31.50 -4.58
N LEU A 34 -5.54 -32.10 -3.42
CA LEU A 34 -4.22 -32.23 -2.81
C LEU A 34 -3.54 -33.51 -3.31
N ARG A 35 -2.32 -33.76 -2.81
CA ARG A 35 -1.63 -35.03 -3.02
C ARG A 35 -2.54 -36.21 -2.61
N ASN A 36 -2.46 -37.31 -3.37
CA ASN A 36 -3.26 -38.53 -3.19
C ASN A 36 -4.77 -38.36 -3.48
N ASP A 37 -5.14 -37.50 -4.43
CA ASP A 37 -6.54 -37.31 -4.87
C ASP A 37 -7.50 -36.88 -3.76
N GLN A 38 -6.99 -36.17 -2.74
CA GLN A 38 -7.84 -35.62 -1.69
C GLN A 38 -8.48 -34.32 -2.17
N ARG A 39 -9.79 -34.33 -2.40
CA ARG A 39 -10.54 -33.14 -2.85
C ARG A 39 -10.53 -32.03 -1.78
N ILE A 40 -10.29 -30.79 -2.20
CA ILE A 40 -10.43 -29.61 -1.35
C ILE A 40 -11.91 -29.21 -1.32
N LEU A 41 -12.50 -29.15 -0.13
CA LEU A 41 -13.94 -28.87 0.05
C LEU A 41 -14.25 -27.41 0.40
N LYS A 42 -13.29 -26.67 0.94
CA LYS A 42 -13.47 -25.29 1.38
C LYS A 42 -12.46 -24.41 0.66
N MET A 43 -12.95 -23.38 0.00
CA MET A 43 -12.15 -22.42 -0.75
C MET A 43 -12.66 -21.02 -0.56
N THR A 44 -11.77 -20.06 -0.79
CA THR A 44 -12.13 -18.64 -0.88
C THR A 44 -12.12 -18.24 -2.35
N TYR A 45 -13.13 -17.50 -2.79
CA TYR A 45 -13.23 -17.00 -4.15
C TYR A 45 -13.47 -15.49 -4.16
N VAL A 46 -13.20 -14.89 -5.32
CA VAL A 46 -13.51 -13.50 -5.65
C VAL A 46 -14.30 -13.52 -6.95
N HIS A 47 -15.37 -12.73 -7.02
CA HIS A 47 -16.19 -12.59 -8.22
C HIS A 47 -16.18 -11.15 -8.69
N TYR A 48 -15.79 -10.95 -9.96
CA TYR A 48 -15.82 -9.65 -10.62
C TYR A 48 -16.99 -9.64 -11.61
N GLN A 49 -17.97 -8.77 -11.35
CA GLN A 49 -19.01 -8.45 -12.33
C GLN A 49 -18.42 -7.41 -13.29
N ASP A 50 -18.43 -7.71 -14.59
CA ASP A 50 -17.92 -6.88 -15.68
C ASP A 50 -16.39 -6.69 -15.66
N ILE A 51 -15.67 -7.53 -16.41
CA ILE A 51 -14.23 -7.35 -16.66
C ILE A 51 -14.06 -5.96 -17.30
N PRO A 52 -13.39 -5.04 -16.63
CA PRO A 52 -13.46 -3.66 -17.05
C PRO A 52 -12.49 -3.37 -18.22
N ILE A 53 -12.69 -2.28 -18.96
CA ILE A 53 -11.86 -1.86 -20.12
C ILE A 53 -10.35 -1.86 -19.76
N ASP A 54 -9.44 -2.16 -20.69
CA ASP A 54 -7.97 -2.34 -20.52
C ASP A 54 -7.29 -1.64 -19.31
N ASN A 55 -7.50 -0.33 -19.13
CA ASN A 55 -6.91 0.43 -18.03
C ASN A 55 -7.38 0.01 -16.63
N GLN A 56 -8.57 -0.56 -16.52
CA GLN A 56 -9.13 -1.09 -15.28
C GLN A 56 -8.72 -2.55 -15.05
N VAL A 57 -8.43 -3.34 -16.10
CA VAL A 57 -7.82 -4.68 -15.94
C VAL A 57 -6.47 -4.58 -15.26
N ALA A 58 -5.63 -3.63 -15.70
CA ALA A 58 -4.32 -3.39 -15.08
C ALA A 58 -4.45 -3.00 -13.60
N ARG A 59 -5.44 -2.19 -13.25
CA ARG A 59 -5.73 -1.82 -11.85
C ARG A 59 -6.21 -3.01 -11.04
N MET A 60 -7.12 -3.80 -11.58
CA MET A 60 -7.64 -5.01 -10.94
C MET A 60 -6.50 -6.00 -10.66
N ALA A 61 -5.67 -6.30 -11.67
CA ALA A 61 -4.49 -7.15 -11.52
C ALA A 61 -3.55 -6.62 -10.42
N GLN A 62 -3.31 -5.31 -10.40
CA GLN A 62 -2.52 -4.67 -9.35
C GLN A 62 -3.13 -4.83 -7.96
N GLN A 63 -4.46 -4.66 -7.80
CA GLN A 63 -5.13 -4.85 -6.52
C GLN A 63 -5.08 -6.31 -6.05
N ILE A 64 -5.23 -7.27 -6.97
CA ILE A 64 -5.18 -8.69 -6.63
C ILE A 64 -3.76 -9.10 -6.23
N ASP A 65 -2.75 -8.63 -6.95
CA ASP A 65 -1.34 -8.82 -6.59
C ASP A 65 -1.01 -8.22 -5.21
N GLN A 66 -1.56 -7.04 -4.87
CA GLN A 66 -1.43 -6.46 -3.53
C GLN A 66 -2.11 -7.33 -2.47
N ALA A 67 -3.35 -7.76 -2.72
CA ALA A 67 -4.09 -8.62 -1.81
C ALA A 67 -3.35 -9.96 -1.60
N GLN A 68 -2.83 -10.56 -2.67
CA GLN A 68 -2.01 -11.76 -2.63
C GLN A 68 -0.81 -11.55 -1.72
N THR A 69 -0.03 -10.52 -1.99
CA THR A 69 1.18 -10.19 -1.22
C THR A 69 0.89 -10.11 0.29
N LEU A 70 -0.25 -9.52 0.64
CA LEU A 70 -0.67 -9.38 2.03
C LEU A 70 -1.15 -10.69 2.65
N ILE A 71 -1.90 -11.50 1.91
CA ILE A 71 -2.32 -12.85 2.32
C ILE A 71 -1.10 -13.76 2.50
N THR A 72 -0.15 -13.70 1.56
CA THR A 72 1.14 -14.37 1.65
C THR A 72 1.82 -13.99 2.95
N TRP A 73 1.96 -12.69 3.24
CA TRP A 73 2.59 -12.23 4.47
C TRP A 73 1.87 -12.75 5.71
N LEU A 74 0.54 -12.65 5.77
CA LEU A 74 -0.25 -13.13 6.90
C LEU A 74 0.04 -14.60 7.24
N TYR A 75 0.16 -15.45 6.22
CA TYR A 75 0.36 -16.89 6.39
C TYR A 75 1.83 -17.32 6.54
N THR A 76 2.76 -16.52 6.03
CA THR A 76 4.21 -16.82 6.08
C THR A 76 4.92 -16.14 7.25
N ASN A 77 4.29 -15.14 7.88
CA ASN A 77 4.82 -14.44 9.04
C ASN A 77 5.23 -15.42 10.16
N PRO A 78 6.46 -15.32 10.72
CA PRO A 78 6.92 -16.24 11.76
C PRO A 78 6.03 -16.21 13.00
N ILE A 79 5.73 -17.41 13.52
CA ILE A 79 5.01 -17.57 14.78
C ILE A 79 5.95 -18.19 15.81
N GLY A 80 6.03 -17.55 16.97
CA GLY A 80 6.80 -18.06 18.11
C GLY A 80 8.31 -17.79 18.02
N PRO A 81 9.07 -18.27 19.02
CA PRO A 81 10.46 -17.85 19.24
C PRO A 81 11.45 -18.40 18.19
N PHE A 82 11.07 -19.43 17.43
CA PHE A 82 11.98 -20.14 16.52
C PHE A 82 11.94 -19.61 15.08
N GLY A 83 11.11 -18.61 14.77
CA GLY A 83 11.03 -18.05 13.41
C GLY A 83 10.48 -19.05 12.39
N SER A 84 9.84 -20.12 12.87
CA SER A 84 9.15 -21.10 12.04
C SER A 84 8.00 -20.42 11.33
N ARG A 85 8.00 -20.55 9.99
CA ARG A 85 6.88 -20.16 9.14
C ARG A 85 5.70 -21.08 9.42
N ARG A 86 4.47 -20.55 9.46
CA ARG A 86 3.27 -21.38 9.55
C ARG A 86 2.96 -22.04 8.21
N PHE A 87 3.17 -21.31 7.12
CA PHE A 87 2.95 -21.75 5.76
C PHE A 87 4.04 -21.21 4.82
N SER A 88 4.07 -21.74 3.60
CA SER A 88 4.96 -21.30 2.53
C SER A 88 4.22 -20.41 1.52
N TYR A 89 4.96 -19.71 0.67
CA TYR A 89 4.44 -18.84 -0.40
C TYR A 89 3.27 -19.45 -1.18
N GLU A 90 3.39 -20.73 -1.53
CA GLU A 90 2.44 -21.47 -2.37
C GLU A 90 1.02 -21.55 -1.75
N HIS A 91 0.88 -21.39 -0.42
CA HIS A 91 -0.41 -21.40 0.27
C HIS A 91 -1.26 -20.16 0.00
N SER A 92 -0.69 -19.16 -0.68
CA SER A 92 -1.38 -17.93 -1.10
C SER A 92 -1.50 -17.83 -2.63
N THR A 93 -1.52 -18.98 -3.31
CA THR A 93 -1.64 -19.04 -4.77
C THR A 93 -3.06 -18.69 -5.22
N PHE A 94 -3.17 -17.81 -6.21
CA PHE A 94 -4.44 -17.50 -6.88
C PHE A 94 -4.53 -18.20 -8.24
N TYR A 95 -5.74 -18.62 -8.59
CA TYR A 95 -6.07 -19.17 -9.89
C TYR A 95 -7.16 -18.31 -10.53
N VAL A 96 -6.91 -17.87 -11.76
CA VAL A 96 -7.84 -17.08 -12.55
C VAL A 96 -8.35 -17.96 -13.67
N PHE A 97 -9.67 -18.11 -13.76
CA PHE A 97 -10.31 -18.96 -14.75
C PHE A 97 -10.98 -18.09 -15.80
N GLU A 98 -10.60 -18.30 -17.06
CA GLU A 98 -11.29 -17.77 -18.21
C GLU A 98 -11.97 -18.91 -18.95
N ARG A 99 -13.31 -18.85 -19.07
CA ARG A 99 -14.09 -19.92 -19.69
C ARG A 99 -13.96 -19.87 -21.20
N TRP A 100 -13.60 -20.99 -21.80
CA TRP A 100 -13.46 -21.16 -23.24
C TRP A 100 -14.44 -22.23 -23.73
N GLU A 101 -15.24 -21.91 -24.74
CA GLU A 101 -16.22 -22.85 -25.30
C GLU A 101 -15.54 -24.04 -26.01
N GLN A 102 -14.33 -23.82 -26.51
CA GLN A 102 -13.54 -24.78 -27.27
C GLN A 102 -12.05 -24.62 -26.93
N ILE A 103 -11.45 -25.65 -26.32
CA ILE A 103 -10.01 -25.78 -26.12
C ILE A 103 -9.45 -26.95 -26.94
N PRO A 104 -8.28 -26.78 -27.57
CA PRO A 104 -7.67 -27.83 -28.38
C PRO A 104 -7.35 -29.07 -27.53
N ARG A 105 -7.95 -30.22 -27.87
CA ARG A 105 -7.73 -31.47 -27.13
C ARG A 105 -6.27 -31.91 -27.14
N GLY A 106 -5.54 -31.64 -28.23
CA GLY A 106 -4.11 -31.98 -28.36
C GLY A 106 -3.19 -31.19 -27.41
N GLU A 107 -3.64 -30.07 -26.86
CA GLU A 107 -2.88 -29.33 -25.83
C GLU A 107 -3.08 -29.92 -24.42
N LEU A 108 -4.12 -30.73 -24.21
CA LEU A 108 -4.41 -31.37 -22.91
C LEU A 108 -3.75 -32.74 -22.79
N TYR A 109 -3.78 -33.51 -23.87
CA TYR A 109 -3.25 -34.85 -23.95
C TYR A 109 -2.14 -34.78 -25.00
N GLY A 110 -0.89 -34.63 -24.55
CA GLY A 110 0.24 -34.54 -25.46
C GLY A 110 0.23 -35.72 -26.46
N ASP A 111 0.70 -35.48 -27.68
CA ASP A 111 0.70 -36.50 -28.74
C ASP A 111 1.25 -37.84 -28.21
N ASP A 112 0.49 -38.91 -28.43
CA ASP A 112 0.58 -40.27 -27.86
C ASP A 112 1.91 -41.04 -28.14
N HIS A 113 3.06 -40.37 -28.25
CA HIS A 113 4.25 -40.98 -28.82
C HIS A 113 5.41 -41.31 -27.88
N GLU A 114 5.49 -40.88 -26.61
CA GLU A 114 6.67 -41.24 -25.80
C GLU A 114 6.49 -41.57 -24.30
N TYR A 115 5.31 -41.39 -23.71
CA TYR A 115 5.14 -41.68 -22.27
C TYR A 115 3.93 -42.57 -22.05
N GLY A 116 4.16 -43.83 -21.68
CA GLY A 116 3.13 -44.82 -21.35
C GLY A 116 2.33 -44.48 -20.08
N LEU A 117 1.60 -43.37 -20.09
CA LEU A 117 0.65 -42.97 -19.08
C LEU A 117 -0.74 -43.41 -19.52
N VAL A 118 -1.08 -44.65 -19.17
CA VAL A 118 -2.44 -45.17 -19.29
C VAL A 118 -3.28 -44.62 -18.14
N THR A 119 -4.22 -43.75 -18.47
CA THR A 119 -5.55 -43.81 -17.88
C THR A 119 -6.52 -43.72 -19.04
N GLU A 120 -7.23 -44.81 -19.31
CA GLU A 120 -8.26 -44.90 -20.34
C GLU A 120 -9.14 -43.65 -20.30
N PRO A 121 -9.21 -42.83 -21.36
CA PRO A 121 -10.32 -41.92 -21.48
C PRO A 121 -11.58 -42.80 -21.55
N ALA A 122 -12.60 -42.46 -20.75
CA ALA A 122 -13.90 -43.11 -20.82
C ALA A 122 -14.28 -43.25 -22.29
N SER A 123 -14.41 -44.50 -22.74
CA SER A 123 -14.66 -44.86 -24.12
C SER A 123 -16.02 -44.34 -24.56
N ASP A 124 -16.04 -43.23 -25.29
CA ASP A 124 -17.08 -42.96 -26.26
C ASP A 124 -16.41 -42.84 -27.62
N GLY A 125 -16.65 -43.87 -28.44
CA GLY A 125 -16.05 -44.06 -29.76
C GLY A 125 -16.57 -43.06 -30.79
N SER A 126 -16.09 -41.83 -30.71
CA SER A 126 -16.13 -40.90 -31.83
C SER A 126 -14.71 -40.41 -32.13
N GLU A 127 -14.20 -40.90 -33.26
CA GLU A 127 -13.12 -40.27 -34.01
C GLU A 127 -13.47 -38.79 -34.27
N GLN A 128 -12.96 -37.88 -33.44
CA GLN A 128 -12.77 -36.49 -33.83
C GLN A 128 -11.81 -35.83 -32.82
N LEU A 129 -10.80 -35.17 -33.37
CA LEU A 129 -10.06 -34.06 -32.76
C LEU A 129 -11.01 -32.89 -32.45
N ALA A 130 -12.15 -33.15 -31.82
CA ALA A 130 -13.12 -32.13 -31.48
C ALA A 130 -12.58 -31.37 -30.27
N ASP A 131 -12.50 -30.05 -30.42
CA ASP A 131 -12.27 -29.14 -29.30
C ASP A 131 -13.31 -29.40 -28.22
N ILE A 132 -12.86 -29.44 -26.97
CA ILE A 132 -13.72 -29.70 -25.82
C ILE A 132 -13.94 -28.39 -25.05
N PRO A 133 -15.04 -28.22 -24.31
CA PRO A 133 -15.18 -27.06 -23.44
C PRO A 133 -14.20 -27.13 -22.27
N GLY A 134 -13.73 -25.97 -21.79
CA GLY A 134 -12.80 -25.91 -20.68
C GLY A 134 -12.46 -24.48 -20.25
N TYR A 135 -11.29 -24.35 -19.64
CA TYR A 135 -10.78 -23.09 -19.11
C TYR A 135 -9.34 -22.87 -19.50
N MET A 136 -9.02 -21.62 -19.81
CA MET A 136 -7.66 -21.11 -19.71
C MET A 136 -7.45 -20.62 -18.28
N VAL A 137 -6.44 -21.16 -17.62
CA VAL A 137 -6.13 -20.86 -16.22
C VAL A 137 -4.81 -20.13 -16.13
N SER A 138 -4.79 -19.00 -15.42
CA SER A 138 -3.55 -18.33 -15.03
C SER A 138 -3.32 -18.49 -13.54
N GLN A 139 -2.05 -18.64 -13.15
CA GLN A 139 -1.65 -18.68 -11.75
C GLN A 139 -1.06 -17.33 -11.34
N ASN A 140 -1.50 -16.75 -10.22
CA ASN A 140 -1.00 -15.49 -9.67
C ASN A 140 -0.98 -14.30 -10.65
N PHE A 141 -1.84 -14.31 -11.69
CA PHE A 141 -1.81 -13.32 -12.78
C PHE A 141 -0.46 -13.25 -13.52
N GLU A 142 0.31 -14.34 -13.47
CA GLU A 142 1.52 -14.51 -14.26
C GLU A 142 1.16 -14.81 -15.73
N SER A 143 2.10 -14.54 -16.63
CA SER A 143 1.93 -14.77 -18.08
C SER A 143 1.87 -16.24 -18.47
N GLN A 144 2.11 -17.15 -17.52
CA GLN A 144 2.01 -18.58 -17.75
C GLN A 144 0.56 -19.03 -17.57
N HIS A 145 0.04 -19.65 -18.61
CA HIS A 145 -1.32 -20.18 -18.66
C HIS A 145 -1.27 -21.69 -18.91
N PHE A 146 -2.24 -22.41 -18.38
CA PHE A 146 -2.47 -23.80 -18.72
C PHE A 146 -3.95 -24.01 -19.04
N LEU A 147 -4.23 -24.97 -19.93
CA LEU A 147 -5.58 -25.35 -20.30
C LEU A 147 -6.06 -26.49 -19.42
N ILE A 148 -7.35 -26.47 -19.09
CA ILE A 148 -8.00 -27.57 -18.37
C ILE A 148 -9.40 -27.81 -18.92
N GLY A 149 -9.71 -29.07 -19.22
CA GLY A 149 -11.06 -29.48 -19.59
C GLY A 149 -12.01 -29.46 -18.39
N ILE A 150 -13.32 -29.38 -18.66
CA ILE A 150 -14.34 -29.55 -17.63
C ILE A 150 -14.14 -30.90 -16.91
N ASN A 151 -14.27 -30.90 -15.58
CA ASN A 151 -13.97 -32.03 -14.68
C ASN A 151 -12.49 -32.45 -14.60
N GLY A 152 -11.57 -31.62 -15.10
CA GLY A 152 -10.14 -31.81 -14.89
C GLY A 152 -9.73 -31.75 -13.42
N ARG A 153 -8.50 -32.18 -13.12
CA ARG A 153 -7.91 -32.10 -11.78
C ARG A 153 -6.77 -31.10 -11.75
N ILE A 154 -6.86 -30.15 -10.83
CA ILE A 154 -5.83 -29.16 -10.51
C ILE A 154 -5.17 -29.59 -9.21
N TYR A 155 -3.86 -29.75 -9.28
CA TYR A 155 -3.03 -30.01 -8.10
C TYR A 155 -2.30 -28.73 -7.68
N PRO A 156 -1.80 -28.66 -6.43
CA PRO A 156 -1.05 -27.50 -5.96
C PRO A 156 0.24 -27.33 -6.79
N PRO A 157 0.80 -26.11 -6.84
CA PRO A 157 1.94 -25.80 -7.70
C PRO A 157 3.24 -26.53 -7.29
N HIS A 158 3.27 -27.12 -6.09
CA HIS A 158 4.43 -27.84 -5.59
C HIS A 158 4.04 -29.24 -5.07
N PRO A 159 4.73 -30.34 -5.46
CA PRO A 159 4.40 -31.70 -5.00
C PRO A 159 4.51 -31.91 -3.48
N GLY A 160 5.34 -31.11 -2.81
CA GLY A 160 5.49 -31.09 -1.37
C GLY A 160 4.46 -30.24 -0.63
N PHE A 161 3.48 -29.66 -1.34
CA PHE A 161 2.41 -28.89 -0.72
C PHE A 161 1.51 -29.80 0.11
N TRP A 162 1.30 -29.44 1.37
CA TRP A 162 0.37 -30.11 2.27
C TRP A 162 -0.42 -29.07 3.07
N ILE A 163 -1.58 -29.47 3.58
CA ILE A 163 -2.37 -28.64 4.49
C ILE A 163 -2.42 -29.39 5.83
N ASP A 164 -1.61 -28.96 6.80
CA ASP A 164 -1.57 -29.53 8.15
C ASP A 164 -2.49 -28.76 9.13
N LYS A 165 -2.91 -27.56 8.74
CA LYS A 165 -3.75 -26.66 9.54
C LYS A 165 -4.88 -26.11 8.69
N SER A 166 -6.07 -26.05 9.28
CA SER A 166 -7.20 -25.34 8.68
C SER A 166 -6.81 -23.88 8.41
N GLN A 167 -7.17 -23.41 7.22
CA GLN A 167 -7.01 -22.02 6.79
C GLN A 167 -8.42 -21.41 6.69
N ASP A 168 -8.63 -20.30 7.37
CA ASP A 168 -9.86 -19.53 7.29
C ASP A 168 -9.46 -18.06 7.24
N LEU A 169 -9.42 -17.51 6.04
CA LEU A 169 -8.94 -16.15 5.80
C LEU A 169 -9.66 -15.10 6.66
N VAL A 170 -10.97 -15.28 6.86
CA VAL A 170 -11.79 -14.35 7.65
C VAL A 170 -11.40 -14.43 9.12
N SER A 171 -11.34 -15.64 9.67
CA SER A 171 -10.94 -15.86 11.06
C SER A 171 -9.48 -15.46 11.30
N ASP A 172 -8.58 -15.78 10.38
CA ASP A 172 -7.15 -15.52 10.49
C ASP A 172 -6.86 -14.02 10.51
N ILE A 173 -7.52 -13.23 9.66
CA ILE A 173 -7.36 -11.77 9.67
C ILE A 173 -8.07 -11.13 10.86
N ALA A 174 -9.24 -11.63 11.26
CA ALA A 174 -9.89 -11.16 12.48
C ALA A 174 -8.99 -11.38 13.71
N THR A 175 -8.31 -12.53 13.79
CA THR A 175 -7.38 -12.86 14.87
C THR A 175 -6.18 -11.92 14.88
N THR A 176 -5.54 -11.73 13.72
CA THR A 176 -4.41 -10.80 13.59
C THR A 176 -4.84 -9.36 13.92
N GLY A 177 -6.01 -8.94 13.45
CA GLY A 177 -6.50 -7.57 13.63
C GLY A 177 -7.06 -7.24 15.02
N ASN A 178 -7.27 -8.23 15.88
CA ASN A 178 -7.75 -8.02 17.26
C ASN A 178 -6.60 -7.85 18.27
N SER A 179 -5.35 -8.05 17.84
CA SER A 179 -4.16 -7.75 18.63
C SER A 179 -3.90 -6.24 18.63
N SER A 180 -3.75 -5.64 19.81
CA SER A 180 -3.36 -4.22 19.94
C SER A 180 -1.99 -3.91 19.36
N ARG A 181 -1.17 -4.93 19.05
CA ARG A 181 0.13 -4.78 18.41
C ARG A 181 0.04 -4.69 16.88
N ASP A 182 -1.06 -5.17 16.31
CA ASP A 182 -1.20 -5.41 14.86
C ASP A 182 -2.31 -4.58 14.22
N TRP A 183 -2.82 -3.56 14.94
CA TRP A 183 -3.87 -2.66 14.44
C TRP A 183 -3.48 -1.99 13.12
N ALA A 184 -2.20 -1.62 12.96
CA ALA A 184 -1.70 -0.96 11.78
C ALA A 184 -1.74 -1.88 10.54
N TRP A 185 -1.51 -3.17 10.75
CA TRP A 185 -1.67 -4.21 9.72
C TRP A 185 -3.14 -4.39 9.34
N LYS A 186 -4.05 -4.44 10.31
CA LYS A 186 -5.50 -4.53 10.02
C LYS A 186 -5.96 -3.39 9.12
N ALA A 187 -5.54 -2.18 9.46
CA ALA A 187 -5.91 -1.02 8.68
C ALA A 187 -5.23 -1.07 7.29
N PHE A 188 -3.95 -1.50 7.20
CA PHE A 188 -3.24 -1.63 5.92
C PHE A 188 -3.85 -2.69 4.99
N LEU A 189 -4.39 -3.78 5.55
CA LEU A 189 -5.16 -4.79 4.83
C LEU A 189 -6.46 -4.23 4.27
N SER A 190 -7.11 -3.33 5.02
CA SER A 190 -8.45 -2.83 4.70
C SER A 190 -8.44 -1.63 3.75
N ASP A 191 -7.34 -0.86 3.71
CA ASP A 191 -7.22 0.34 2.88
C ASP A 191 -7.38 0.02 1.39
N SER A 192 -8.34 0.69 0.74
CA SER A 192 -8.66 0.53 -0.68
C SER A 192 -8.27 1.77 -1.49
N ASN A 193 -7.04 2.28 -1.27
CA ASN A 193 -6.59 3.46 -1.98
C ASN A 193 -6.25 3.12 -3.44
N ASP A 194 -6.86 3.84 -4.38
CA ASP A 194 -6.56 3.76 -5.82
C ASP A 194 -5.11 4.14 -6.14
N TYR A 195 -4.48 4.91 -5.25
CA TYR A 195 -3.10 5.33 -5.35
C TYR A 195 -2.34 4.92 -4.09
N LEU A 196 -1.25 4.18 -4.29
CA LEU A 196 -0.31 3.85 -3.23
C LEU A 196 0.62 5.03 -2.97
N GLU A 197 0.74 5.41 -1.71
CA GLU A 197 1.83 6.29 -1.31
C GLU A 197 3.18 5.56 -1.46
N GLU A 198 4.27 6.33 -1.60
CA GLU A 198 5.63 5.78 -1.77
C GLU A 198 5.96 4.77 -0.65
N PHE A 199 5.57 5.08 0.59
CA PHE A 199 5.79 4.21 1.74
C PHE A 199 5.03 2.88 1.60
N GLU A 200 3.74 2.92 1.23
CA GLU A 200 2.92 1.72 1.08
C GLU A 200 3.43 0.83 -0.05
N SER A 201 3.80 1.44 -1.19
CA SER A 201 4.43 0.76 -2.32
C SER A 201 5.74 0.08 -1.92
N ARG A 202 6.53 0.75 -1.06
CA ARG A 202 7.77 0.21 -0.51
C ARG A 202 7.51 -1.00 0.40
N ILE A 203 6.52 -0.92 1.30
CA ILE A 203 6.12 -2.07 2.15
C ILE A 203 5.70 -3.25 1.26
N LEU A 204 4.81 -3.04 0.30
CA LEU A 204 4.33 -4.12 -0.58
C LEU A 204 5.46 -4.77 -1.37
N ARG A 205 6.39 -3.97 -1.92
CA ARG A 205 7.58 -4.50 -2.60
C ARG A 205 8.43 -5.37 -1.67
N ALA A 206 8.65 -4.91 -0.44
CA ALA A 206 9.38 -5.67 0.56
C ALA A 206 8.68 -6.99 0.90
N LEU A 207 7.35 -6.96 1.06
CA LEU A 207 6.54 -8.14 1.32
C LEU A 207 6.58 -9.16 0.19
N LYS A 208 6.64 -8.73 -1.08
CA LYS A 208 6.80 -9.65 -2.22
C LYS A 208 8.12 -10.43 -2.15
N TRP A 209 9.23 -9.72 -1.95
CA TRP A 209 10.55 -10.35 -1.81
C TRP A 209 10.60 -11.26 -0.57
N TYR A 210 9.97 -10.83 0.53
CA TYR A 210 9.80 -11.66 1.70
C TYR A 210 9.02 -12.94 1.38
N GLY A 211 7.90 -12.84 0.67
CA GLY A 211 7.09 -13.97 0.21
C GLY A 211 7.91 -14.96 -0.61
N ARG A 212 8.70 -14.48 -1.58
CA ARG A 212 9.60 -15.33 -2.39
C ARG A 212 10.63 -16.07 -1.53
N SER A 213 11.20 -15.39 -0.53
CA SER A 213 12.11 -16.03 0.44
C SER A 213 11.45 -17.16 1.23
N THR A 214 10.12 -17.29 1.19
CA THR A 214 9.35 -18.27 1.95
C THR A 214 8.87 -19.47 1.12
N ALA A 215 9.14 -19.51 -0.19
CA ALA A 215 8.70 -20.58 -1.09
C ALA A 215 9.34 -21.94 -0.77
N LEU A 216 8.66 -23.03 -1.16
CA LEU A 216 9.05 -24.42 -0.88
C LEU A 216 10.26 -24.88 -1.69
N SER A 217 10.39 -24.41 -2.93
CA SER A 217 11.42 -24.85 -3.88
C SER A 217 12.70 -24.02 -3.85
N VAL A 218 12.78 -23.03 -2.96
CA VAL A 218 13.88 -22.06 -2.91
C VAL A 218 14.98 -22.57 -1.97
N MET A 219 16.21 -22.63 -2.48
CA MET A 219 17.39 -23.06 -1.71
C MET A 219 17.73 -22.06 -0.61
N GLU A 220 18.39 -22.48 0.46
CA GLU A 220 18.65 -21.63 1.64
C GLU A 220 19.44 -20.36 1.28
N GLU A 221 20.39 -20.46 0.35
CA GLU A 221 21.16 -19.34 -0.20
C GLU A 221 20.26 -18.32 -0.92
N GLU A 222 19.33 -18.79 -1.74
CA GLU A 222 18.37 -17.94 -2.46
C GLU A 222 17.36 -17.31 -1.50
N GLN A 223 16.88 -18.06 -0.48
CA GLN A 223 16.04 -17.50 0.58
C GLN A 223 16.75 -16.35 1.29
N LEU A 224 18.04 -16.48 1.53
CA LEU A 224 18.84 -15.45 2.20
C LEU A 224 19.01 -14.20 1.31
N VAL A 225 19.23 -14.38 0.00
CA VAL A 225 19.28 -13.27 -0.96
C VAL A 225 17.92 -12.58 -1.06
N ASP A 226 16.83 -13.30 -1.28
CA ASP A 226 15.48 -12.72 -1.40
C ASP A 226 15.07 -11.97 -0.13
N LEU A 227 15.39 -12.52 1.04
CA LEU A 227 15.13 -11.88 2.33
C LEU A 227 15.99 -10.62 2.53
N SER A 228 17.22 -10.60 2.02
CA SER A 228 18.05 -9.39 2.05
C SER A 228 17.45 -8.28 1.20
N ILE A 229 16.96 -8.61 0.00
CA ILE A 229 16.30 -7.65 -0.88
C ILE A 229 15.00 -7.16 -0.25
N ALA A 230 14.27 -8.02 0.46
CA ALA A 230 13.09 -7.64 1.24
C ALA A 230 13.43 -6.59 2.32
N LEU A 231 14.47 -6.84 3.12
CA LEU A 231 14.93 -5.92 4.17
C LEU A 231 15.44 -4.58 3.59
N GLU A 232 16.22 -4.63 2.52
CA GLU A 232 16.73 -3.44 1.82
C GLU A 232 15.57 -2.61 1.24
N SER A 233 14.60 -3.28 0.62
CA SER A 233 13.38 -2.65 0.11
C SER A 233 12.58 -2.01 1.23
N LEU A 234 12.37 -2.72 2.34
CA LEU A 234 11.60 -2.24 3.49
C LEU A 234 12.20 -0.95 4.05
N MET A 235 13.52 -0.95 4.29
CA MET A 235 14.25 0.16 4.89
C MET A 235 14.55 1.29 3.90
N GLY A 236 14.36 1.07 2.59
CA GLY A 236 14.71 2.05 1.56
C GLY A 236 16.21 2.34 1.50
N LEU A 237 17.04 1.31 1.70
CA LEU A 237 18.50 1.49 1.69
C LEU A 237 18.98 1.87 0.29
N PRO A 238 19.82 2.91 0.14
CA PRO A 238 20.34 3.28 -1.17
C PRO A 238 21.33 2.22 -1.66
N GLN A 239 21.33 1.96 -2.97
CA GLN A 239 22.21 0.98 -3.62
C GLN A 239 23.71 1.37 -3.69
N ARG A 240 24.18 2.26 -2.80
CA ARG A 240 25.54 2.84 -2.82
C ARG A 240 26.36 2.41 -1.59
N GLU A 241 27.58 2.94 -1.48
CA GLU A 241 28.55 2.62 -0.42
C GLU A 241 27.93 2.49 0.98
N LYS A 242 28.41 1.48 1.72
CA LYS A 242 28.06 1.18 3.12
C LYS A 242 26.62 0.67 3.36
N VAL A 243 26.03 -0.07 2.41
CA VAL A 243 24.72 -0.74 2.61
C VAL A 243 24.71 -1.56 3.90
N THR A 244 25.75 -2.36 4.15
CA THR A 244 25.84 -3.22 5.35
C THR A 244 25.80 -2.41 6.65
N GLU A 245 26.59 -1.34 6.77
CA GLU A 245 26.59 -0.51 7.99
C GLU A 245 25.26 0.19 8.18
N ARG A 246 24.67 0.73 7.11
CA ARG A 246 23.35 1.38 7.17
C ARG A 246 22.25 0.40 7.54
N PHE A 247 22.31 -0.83 7.04
CA PHE A 247 21.40 -1.90 7.42
C PHE A 247 21.51 -2.18 8.92
N LYS A 248 22.73 -2.39 9.43
CA LYS A 248 22.98 -2.65 10.85
C LYS A 248 22.44 -1.51 11.72
N GLU A 249 22.80 -0.27 11.40
CA GLU A 249 22.31 0.92 12.11
C GLU A 249 20.77 0.98 12.11
N THR A 250 20.13 0.77 10.95
CA THR A 250 18.67 0.86 10.82
C THR A 250 17.97 -0.23 11.64
N VAL A 251 18.46 -1.47 11.62
CA VAL A 251 17.93 -2.57 12.42
C VAL A 251 18.04 -2.25 13.92
N MET A 252 19.19 -1.74 14.36
CA MET A 252 19.41 -1.38 15.76
C MET A 252 18.56 -0.19 16.21
N VAL A 253 18.27 0.76 15.32
CA VAL A 253 17.36 1.88 15.61
C VAL A 253 15.92 1.39 15.73
N LEU A 254 15.47 0.50 14.85
CA LEU A 254 14.07 0.01 14.85
C LEU A 254 13.77 -0.97 15.97
N LEU A 255 14.71 -1.85 16.32
CA LEU A 255 14.51 -2.93 17.28
C LEU A 255 15.17 -2.68 18.65
N GLY A 256 16.04 -1.67 18.73
CA GLY A 256 16.80 -1.35 19.93
C GLY A 256 18.05 -2.20 20.13
N ALA A 257 18.70 -2.01 21.28
CA ALA A 257 19.94 -2.69 21.65
C ALA A 257 19.70 -4.13 22.14
N ILE A 258 19.48 -5.05 21.20
CA ILE A 258 19.31 -6.47 21.49
C ILE A 258 20.68 -7.17 21.46
N PRO A 259 21.04 -7.98 22.49
CA PRO A 259 22.30 -8.72 22.50
C PRO A 259 22.50 -9.56 21.24
N ASN A 260 23.71 -9.48 20.66
CA ASN A 260 24.12 -10.20 19.45
C ASN A 260 23.36 -9.88 18.16
N LEU A 261 22.44 -8.89 18.15
CA LEU A 261 21.75 -8.48 16.93
C LEU A 261 22.72 -7.89 15.90
N ASP A 262 23.71 -7.10 16.35
CA ASP A 262 24.77 -6.57 15.48
C ASP A 262 25.62 -7.70 14.87
N THR A 263 25.95 -8.70 15.67
CA THR A 263 26.68 -9.90 15.22
C THR A 263 25.88 -10.70 14.20
N TRP A 264 24.57 -10.88 14.43
CA TRP A 264 23.68 -11.53 13.47
C TRP A 264 23.61 -10.73 12.17
N ALA A 265 23.40 -9.42 12.25
CA ALA A 265 23.28 -8.55 11.09
C ALA A 265 24.55 -8.58 10.23
N GLN A 266 25.72 -8.60 10.86
CA GLN A 266 26.99 -8.79 10.17
C GLN A 266 27.05 -10.16 9.46
N GLN A 267 26.76 -11.25 10.16
CA GLN A 267 26.80 -12.60 9.57
C GLN A 267 25.80 -12.79 8.44
N PHE A 268 24.61 -12.20 8.57
CA PHE A 268 23.58 -12.22 7.54
C PHE A 268 24.08 -11.56 6.25
N TYR A 269 24.67 -10.36 6.36
CA TYR A 269 25.20 -9.64 5.20
C TYR A 269 26.48 -10.27 4.62
N ASP A 270 27.36 -10.81 5.45
CA ASP A 270 28.54 -11.53 5.00
C ASP A 270 28.13 -12.78 4.20
N ALA A 271 27.16 -13.56 4.70
CA ALA A 271 26.61 -14.72 4.00
C ALA A 271 25.95 -14.31 2.69
N ARG A 272 25.13 -13.25 2.69
CA ARG A 272 24.51 -12.70 1.49
C ARG A 272 25.55 -12.31 0.45
N SER A 273 26.58 -11.58 0.88
CA SER A 273 27.68 -11.14 0.02
C SER A 273 28.41 -12.33 -0.61
N ALA A 274 28.68 -13.38 0.18
CA ALA A 274 29.27 -14.61 -0.33
C ALA A 274 28.37 -15.30 -1.35
N VAL A 275 27.06 -15.44 -1.11
CA VAL A 275 26.12 -16.01 -2.09
C VAL A 275 26.12 -15.20 -3.40
N VAL A 276 26.05 -13.87 -3.33
CA VAL A 276 25.99 -13.01 -4.52
C VAL A 276 27.29 -13.05 -5.34
N HIS A 277 28.45 -13.11 -4.70
CA HIS A 277 29.75 -13.06 -5.40
C HIS A 277 30.35 -14.43 -5.72
N GLU A 278 30.07 -15.44 -4.89
CA GLU A 278 30.68 -16.78 -4.97
C GLU A 278 29.65 -17.88 -5.28
N GLY A 279 28.36 -17.53 -5.35
CA GLY A 279 27.25 -18.46 -5.61
C GLY A 279 26.86 -19.33 -4.41
N ARG A 280 27.58 -19.25 -3.28
CA ARG A 280 27.32 -20.02 -2.06
C ARG A 280 27.91 -19.33 -0.83
N ALA A 281 27.38 -19.65 0.36
CA ALA A 281 27.98 -19.23 1.63
C ALA A 281 28.42 -20.44 2.45
N MET A 282 29.61 -20.37 3.05
CA MET A 282 30.15 -21.44 3.90
C MET A 282 29.44 -21.55 5.25
N GLN A 283 28.72 -20.50 5.67
CA GLN A 283 28.02 -20.44 6.94
C GLN A 283 26.64 -19.81 6.75
N LEU A 284 25.59 -20.61 6.90
CA LEU A 284 24.20 -20.16 6.86
C LEU A 284 23.53 -20.16 8.25
N LEU A 285 24.16 -20.77 9.26
CA LEU A 285 23.68 -20.77 10.64
C LEU A 285 24.28 -19.62 11.44
N PHE A 286 23.51 -19.06 12.37
CA PHE A 286 23.97 -18.01 13.25
C PHE A 286 24.91 -18.51 14.36
N ILE A 287 26.01 -17.80 14.61
CA ILE A 287 26.99 -18.10 15.67
C ILE A 287 27.24 -16.86 16.54
N PRO A 288 26.81 -16.83 17.81
CA PRO A 288 26.91 -15.63 18.66
C PRO A 288 28.34 -15.10 18.91
N ASP A 289 29.34 -15.98 19.03
CA ASP A 289 30.65 -15.64 19.59
C ASP A 289 31.77 -15.36 18.55
N LYS A 290 31.45 -15.19 17.27
CA LYS A 290 32.46 -15.05 16.20
C LYS A 290 33.36 -13.79 16.30
N THR A 291 32.99 -12.79 17.11
CA THR A 291 33.70 -11.50 17.18
C THR A 291 34.95 -11.53 18.08
N ASN A 292 35.10 -12.50 18.98
CA ASN A 292 36.26 -12.59 19.88
C ASN A 292 37.38 -13.47 19.30
N LYS A 293 38.02 -13.01 18.22
CA LYS A 293 39.23 -13.64 17.60
C LYS A 293 40.50 -13.64 18.48
N LYS A 294 40.40 -13.40 19.80
CA LYS A 294 41.56 -13.36 20.73
C LYS A 294 41.50 -14.34 21.91
N SER A 295 40.49 -15.21 22.03
CA SER A 295 40.57 -16.28 23.03
C SER A 295 41.05 -17.58 22.38
N ASN A 296 42.06 -18.21 22.98
CA ASN A 296 42.60 -19.52 22.65
C ASN A 296 41.58 -20.66 22.93
N ALA A 297 40.29 -20.44 22.64
CA ALA A 297 39.20 -21.39 22.87
C ALA A 297 39.01 -22.40 21.71
N ALA A 298 39.97 -22.51 20.79
CA ALA A 298 40.00 -23.57 19.77
C ALA A 298 40.24 -24.99 20.33
N ARG A 299 40.09 -25.19 21.65
CA ARG A 299 40.33 -26.48 22.32
C ARG A 299 39.23 -26.93 23.30
N SER A 300 38.09 -26.26 23.37
CA SER A 300 36.97 -26.77 24.19
C SER A 300 35.61 -26.29 23.68
N GLY A 301 34.87 -27.19 23.04
CA GLY A 301 33.42 -27.08 22.86
C GLY A 301 32.99 -26.25 21.66
N GLU A 302 32.37 -26.91 20.70
CA GLU A 302 31.64 -26.36 19.56
C GLU A 302 30.91 -25.04 19.93
N SER A 303 31.24 -23.92 19.26
CA SER A 303 30.31 -22.78 19.25
C SER A 303 29.03 -23.28 18.60
N GLN A 304 28.02 -23.57 19.42
CA GLN A 304 26.81 -24.24 18.99
C GLN A 304 26.08 -23.34 18.00
N ALA A 305 26.13 -23.72 16.72
CA ALA A 305 25.37 -23.06 15.68
C ALA A 305 23.89 -23.12 16.07
N LEU A 306 23.23 -21.96 16.08
CA LEU A 306 21.82 -21.85 16.42
C LEU A 306 20.97 -22.09 15.17
N LEU A 307 19.93 -21.29 14.97
CA LEU A 307 19.06 -21.37 13.81
C LEU A 307 19.70 -20.76 12.55
N PRO A 308 19.17 -21.09 11.35
CA PRO A 308 19.50 -20.40 10.11
C PRO A 308 19.40 -18.89 10.21
N LEU A 309 20.34 -18.20 9.56
CA LEU A 309 20.36 -16.74 9.43
C LEU A 309 19.04 -16.23 8.82
N SER A 310 18.47 -16.97 7.86
CA SER A 310 17.18 -16.68 7.24
C SER A 310 16.00 -16.77 8.23
N SER A 311 16.04 -17.69 9.20
CA SER A 311 14.97 -17.84 10.20
C SER A 311 14.91 -16.65 11.14
N TYR A 312 16.06 -16.19 11.64
CA TYR A 312 16.15 -14.94 12.39
C TYR A 312 15.82 -13.73 11.53
N GLY A 313 16.28 -13.71 10.27
CA GLY A 313 15.99 -12.64 9.34
C GLY A 313 14.50 -12.44 9.09
N ARG A 314 13.71 -13.51 9.06
CA ARG A 314 12.24 -13.38 8.93
C ARG A 314 11.60 -12.74 10.16
N GLN A 315 12.10 -13.05 11.36
CA GLN A 315 11.64 -12.40 12.59
C GLN A 315 12.01 -10.91 12.59
N VAL A 316 13.28 -10.60 12.26
CA VAL A 316 13.77 -9.22 12.15
C VAL A 316 12.95 -8.44 11.12
N PHE A 317 12.69 -9.03 9.95
CA PHE A 317 11.85 -8.42 8.92
C PHE A 317 10.44 -8.12 9.45
N SER A 318 9.78 -9.10 10.07
CA SER A 318 8.42 -8.95 10.61
C SER A 318 8.33 -7.83 11.65
N LEU A 319 9.28 -7.79 12.59
CA LEU A 319 9.35 -6.76 13.62
C LEU A 319 9.61 -5.39 13.01
N CYS A 320 10.60 -5.26 12.12
CA CYS A 320 10.90 -4.01 11.43
C CYS A 320 9.69 -3.51 10.63
N ALA A 321 9.02 -4.39 9.87
CA ALA A 321 7.87 -4.03 9.06
C ALA A 321 6.71 -3.53 9.93
N SER A 322 6.45 -4.21 11.04
CA SER A 322 5.41 -3.81 12.01
C SER A 322 5.72 -2.47 12.67
N THR A 323 6.97 -2.26 13.11
CA THR A 323 7.42 -0.99 13.71
C THR A 323 7.30 0.16 12.71
N MET A 324 7.78 -0.03 11.48
CA MET A 324 7.73 1.01 10.45
C MET A 324 6.29 1.34 10.04
N LEU A 325 5.43 0.33 9.84
CA LEU A 325 4.04 0.54 9.47
C LEU A 325 3.25 1.26 10.58
N THR A 326 3.46 0.85 11.83
CA THR A 326 2.84 1.50 13.00
C THR A 326 3.29 2.95 13.11
N GLY A 327 4.60 3.22 13.03
CA GLY A 327 5.14 4.58 13.09
C GLY A 327 4.60 5.46 11.95
N TRP A 328 4.58 4.93 10.72
CA TRP A 328 4.01 5.65 9.58
C TRP A 328 2.53 5.99 9.80
N ARG A 329 1.71 5.03 10.23
CA ARG A 329 0.29 5.30 10.51
C ARG A 329 0.10 6.31 11.64
N THR A 330 0.78 6.14 12.77
CA THR A 330 0.69 7.10 13.88
C THR A 330 1.08 8.50 13.42
N THR A 331 2.17 8.65 12.67
CA THR A 331 2.56 9.98 12.15
C THR A 331 1.57 10.56 11.15
N ARG A 332 0.87 9.72 10.39
CA ARG A 332 -0.20 10.13 9.47
C ARG A 332 -1.46 10.54 10.22
N ASP A 333 -1.90 9.74 11.17
CA ASP A 333 -3.10 9.97 11.99
C ASP A 333 -2.93 11.25 12.84
N GLU A 334 -1.75 11.45 13.42
CA GLU A 334 -1.37 12.68 14.13
C GLU A 334 -1.01 13.85 13.18
N ARG A 335 -1.07 13.61 11.86
CA ARG A 335 -0.76 14.58 10.82
C ARG A 335 0.61 15.27 11.02
N LEU A 336 1.60 14.55 11.52
CA LEU A 336 2.92 15.07 11.88
C LEU A 336 3.59 15.84 10.74
N HIS A 337 3.46 15.33 9.51
CA HIS A 337 3.98 15.97 8.31
C HIS A 337 3.46 17.41 8.11
N HIS A 338 2.28 17.74 8.65
CA HIS A 338 1.82 19.12 8.64
C HIS A 338 2.69 20.02 9.54
N PHE A 339 3.17 19.54 10.68
CA PHE A 339 3.99 20.36 11.60
C PHE A 339 5.44 20.55 11.16
N LEU A 340 5.87 19.88 10.09
CA LEU A 340 7.24 19.93 9.57
C LEU A 340 7.40 20.85 8.34
N VAL A 341 6.34 21.57 7.94
CA VAL A 341 6.35 22.50 6.81
C VAL A 341 5.99 23.89 7.32
N SER A 342 6.88 24.86 7.10
CA SER A 342 6.64 26.24 7.53
C SER A 342 5.47 26.88 6.79
N THR A 343 4.78 27.80 7.48
CA THR A 343 3.67 28.63 6.97
C THR A 343 4.08 29.32 5.66
N HIS A 344 5.30 29.87 5.60
CA HIS A 344 5.83 30.49 4.38
C HIS A 344 5.87 29.53 3.19
N THR A 345 6.34 28.30 3.41
CA THR A 345 6.39 27.26 2.37
C THR A 345 4.98 26.91 1.89
N ARG A 346 4.02 26.80 2.81
CA ARG A 346 2.61 26.52 2.47
C ARG A 346 1.99 27.61 1.62
N LEU A 347 2.14 28.87 2.04
CA LEU A 347 1.61 30.03 1.30
C LEU A 347 2.21 30.13 -0.09
N THR A 348 3.50 29.79 -0.24
CA THR A 348 4.16 29.72 -1.55
C THR A 348 3.55 28.63 -2.42
N ARG A 349 3.28 27.43 -1.87
CA ARG A 349 2.64 26.33 -2.60
C ARG A 349 1.20 26.67 -3.00
N ILE A 350 0.43 27.27 -2.10
CA ILE A 350 -0.94 27.75 -2.38
C ILE A 350 -0.91 28.77 -3.52
N CYS A 351 -0.05 29.78 -3.43
CA CYS A 351 0.11 30.80 -4.47
C CYS A 351 0.50 30.17 -5.83
N THR A 352 1.40 29.18 -5.81
CA THR A 352 1.82 28.46 -7.02
C THR A 352 0.66 27.67 -7.63
N ALA A 353 -0.10 26.92 -6.82
CA ALA A 353 -1.24 26.14 -7.26
C ALA A 353 -2.35 27.02 -7.85
N LEU A 354 -2.65 28.15 -7.22
CA LEU A 354 -3.70 29.07 -7.65
C LEU A 354 -3.35 29.86 -8.93
N ASN A 355 -2.07 29.98 -9.25
CA ASN A 355 -1.58 30.66 -10.44
C ASN A 355 -1.23 29.71 -11.59
N ASP A 356 -1.37 28.39 -11.46
CA ASP A 356 -0.98 27.47 -12.52
C ASP A 356 -1.85 27.69 -13.78
N PRO A 357 -1.27 28.22 -14.88
CA PRO A 357 -2.04 28.49 -16.10
C PRO A 357 -2.53 27.22 -16.79
N LYS A 358 -1.97 26.05 -16.46
CA LYS A 358 -2.34 24.76 -17.06
C LYS A 358 -3.63 24.17 -16.48
N LYS A 359 -4.05 24.63 -15.31
CA LYS A 359 -5.22 24.11 -14.60
C LYS A 359 -6.38 25.11 -14.70
N ASN A 360 -7.60 24.59 -14.74
CA ASN A 360 -8.81 25.41 -14.59
C ASN A 360 -9.04 25.76 -13.10
N ALA A 361 -10.01 26.62 -12.82
CA ALA A 361 -10.32 27.06 -11.45
C ALA A 361 -10.59 25.87 -10.50
N ASP A 362 -11.29 24.82 -10.96
CA ASP A 362 -11.55 23.61 -10.16
C ASP A 362 -10.24 22.93 -9.73
N GLY A 363 -9.34 22.70 -10.69
CA GLY A 363 -8.07 22.03 -10.46
C GLY A 363 -7.15 22.84 -9.54
N ARG A 364 -7.11 24.16 -9.71
CA ARG A 364 -6.33 25.08 -8.88
C ARG A 364 -6.80 25.10 -7.42
N LEU A 365 -8.11 25.22 -7.20
CA LEU A 365 -8.68 25.20 -5.85
C LEU A 365 -8.53 23.82 -5.19
N THR A 366 -8.71 22.75 -5.96
CA THR A 366 -8.52 21.37 -5.46
C THR A 366 -7.08 21.13 -5.02
N GLU A 367 -6.10 21.61 -5.78
CA GLU A 367 -4.68 21.48 -5.42
C GLU A 367 -4.29 22.33 -4.21
N ALA A 368 -4.84 23.55 -4.09
CA ALA A 368 -4.58 24.42 -2.95
C ALA A 368 -5.25 23.93 -1.65
N ALA A 369 -6.32 23.13 -1.75
CA ALA A 369 -7.15 22.73 -0.62
C ALA A 369 -6.39 22.02 0.51
N SER A 370 -5.47 21.11 0.18
CA SER A 370 -4.72 20.34 1.19
C SER A 370 -3.78 21.21 2.02
N GLU A 371 -3.13 22.19 1.38
CA GLU A 371 -2.25 23.14 2.06
C GLU A 371 -3.05 24.13 2.92
N ILE A 372 -4.24 24.55 2.47
CA ILE A 372 -5.15 25.42 3.22
C ILE A 372 -5.72 24.68 4.45
N GLU A 373 -6.10 23.41 4.28
CA GLU A 373 -6.52 22.59 5.41
C GLU A 373 -5.43 22.43 6.45
N ALA A 374 -4.17 22.28 6.02
CA ALA A 374 -3.05 22.23 6.95
C ALA A 374 -2.80 23.55 7.68
N LEU A 375 -2.98 24.70 7.01
CA LEU A 375 -2.93 26.02 7.67
C LEU A 375 -4.03 26.20 8.72
N ASP A 376 -5.25 25.73 8.42
CA ASP A 376 -6.39 25.77 9.34
C ASP A 376 -6.18 24.89 10.59
N LEU A 377 -5.36 23.84 10.51
CA LEU A 377 -4.97 23.05 11.69
C LEU A 377 -3.88 23.72 12.52
N GLN A 378 -3.26 24.79 12.01
CA GLN A 378 -2.04 25.38 12.56
C GLN A 378 -2.15 26.89 12.76
N TYR A 379 -3.33 27.49 12.58
CA TYR A 379 -3.48 28.95 12.61
C TYR A 379 -3.02 29.57 13.94
N TRP A 380 -2.99 28.80 15.03
CA TRP A 380 -2.52 29.23 16.35
C TRP A 380 -0.99 29.16 16.55
N LEU A 381 -0.24 28.47 15.67
CA LEU A 381 1.22 28.43 15.75
C LEU A 381 1.77 29.77 15.26
N VAL A 382 2.32 30.54 16.19
CA VAL A 382 2.97 31.83 15.92
C VAL A 382 4.36 31.56 15.33
N GLU A 383 4.41 31.17 14.07
CA GLU A 383 5.60 31.43 13.24
C GLU A 383 5.66 32.92 12.91
N ASP A 384 6.82 33.43 12.47
CA ASP A 384 6.94 34.81 11.93
C ASP A 384 5.80 35.04 10.94
N LEU A 385 4.84 35.88 11.34
CA LEU A 385 3.55 35.98 10.67
C LEU A 385 3.79 36.35 9.20
N ALA A 386 3.12 35.61 8.32
CA ALA A 386 3.21 35.84 6.88
C ALA A 386 2.87 37.29 6.54
N ASP A 387 3.67 37.94 5.70
CA ASP A 387 3.46 39.33 5.27
C ASP A 387 2.00 39.55 4.84
N VAL A 388 1.39 40.62 5.36
CA VAL A 388 0.01 41.02 5.08
C VAL A 388 -0.24 41.05 3.57
N LYS A 389 0.73 41.50 2.79
CA LYS A 389 0.63 41.53 1.31
C LYS A 389 0.51 40.12 0.71
N THR A 390 1.23 39.14 1.24
CA THR A 390 1.14 37.74 0.79
C THR A 390 -0.25 37.17 1.10
N LEU A 391 -0.76 37.40 2.30
CA LEU A 391 -2.09 36.94 2.70
C LEU A 391 -3.19 37.58 1.85
N LEU A 392 -3.10 38.87 1.56
CA LEU A 392 -4.04 39.57 0.66
C LEU A 392 -3.93 39.05 -0.77
N ALA A 393 -2.72 38.85 -1.30
CA ALA A 393 -2.52 38.32 -2.65
C ALA A 393 -3.14 36.91 -2.81
N ILE A 394 -2.95 36.02 -1.84
CA ILE A 394 -3.54 34.68 -1.87
C ILE A 394 -5.06 34.76 -1.69
N SER A 395 -5.55 35.61 -0.79
CA SER A 395 -6.99 35.83 -0.60
C SER A 395 -7.67 36.25 -1.91
N ARG A 396 -7.03 37.17 -2.63
CA ARG A 396 -7.47 37.63 -3.94
C ARG A 396 -7.50 36.50 -4.96
N LEU A 397 -6.42 35.73 -5.10
CA LEU A 397 -6.36 34.60 -6.02
C LEU A 397 -7.40 33.52 -5.71
N LEU A 398 -7.66 33.24 -4.43
CA LEU A 398 -8.69 32.31 -4.01
C LEU A 398 -10.08 32.80 -4.39
N LEU A 399 -10.40 34.06 -4.08
CA LEU A 399 -11.68 34.66 -4.43
C LEU A 399 -11.88 34.73 -5.95
N GLU A 400 -10.84 35.09 -6.71
CA GLU A 400 -10.87 35.10 -8.17
C GLU A 400 -11.19 33.71 -8.75
N ASN A 401 -10.45 32.67 -8.35
CA ASN A 401 -10.71 31.31 -8.84
C ASN A 401 -12.08 30.78 -8.37
N PHE A 402 -12.51 31.11 -7.15
CA PHE A 402 -13.80 30.68 -6.62
C PHE A 402 -14.99 31.32 -7.38
N LEU A 403 -14.92 32.63 -7.64
CA LEU A 403 -15.94 33.37 -8.37
C LEU A 403 -16.00 32.98 -9.86
N GLN A 404 -14.88 32.56 -10.46
CA GLN A 404 -14.85 32.07 -11.85
C GLN A 404 -15.61 30.76 -12.06
N GLY A 405 -15.64 29.87 -11.06
CA GLY A 405 -16.31 28.56 -11.19
C GLY A 405 -17.72 28.49 -10.59
N SER A 406 -18.12 29.48 -9.79
CA SER A 406 -19.44 29.55 -9.18
C SER A 406 -20.45 30.23 -10.11
N LEU A 407 -21.46 29.49 -10.57
CA LEU A 407 -22.64 30.04 -11.25
C LEU A 407 -23.76 30.47 -10.29
N THR A 408 -23.70 30.03 -9.03
CA THR A 408 -24.83 30.04 -8.08
C THR A 408 -24.56 30.76 -6.76
N VAL A 409 -23.31 31.07 -6.41
CA VAL A 409 -23.02 31.83 -5.20
C VAL A 409 -23.56 33.24 -5.34
N THR A 410 -24.63 33.49 -4.56
CA THR A 410 -25.34 34.74 -4.32
C THR A 410 -24.57 36.00 -4.74
N ASN A 411 -25.20 36.83 -5.59
CA ASN A 411 -24.74 38.19 -5.96
C ASN A 411 -24.09 38.98 -4.81
N ASN A 412 -24.51 38.71 -3.57
CA ASN A 412 -23.96 39.27 -2.33
C ASN A 412 -22.48 38.93 -2.11
N LEU A 413 -22.02 37.68 -2.25
CA LEU A 413 -20.59 37.37 -2.07
C LEU A 413 -19.76 38.07 -3.16
N GLN A 414 -20.26 38.08 -4.40
CA GLN A 414 -19.59 38.78 -5.50
C GLN A 414 -19.47 40.27 -5.19
N GLN A 415 -20.54 40.92 -4.72
CA GLN A 415 -20.52 42.34 -4.32
C GLN A 415 -19.52 42.63 -3.19
N ILE A 416 -19.45 41.76 -2.18
CA ILE A 416 -18.55 41.94 -1.02
C ILE A 416 -17.09 41.60 -1.38
N ALA A 417 -16.86 40.60 -2.24
CA ALA A 417 -15.52 40.15 -2.62
C ALA A 417 -14.89 40.97 -3.76
N GLN A 418 -15.69 41.64 -4.60
CA GLN A 418 -15.19 42.41 -5.74
C GLN A 418 -14.12 43.46 -5.38
N PRO A 419 -14.22 44.21 -4.26
CA PRO A 419 -13.19 45.18 -3.88
C PRO A 419 -11.87 44.53 -3.45
N VAL A 420 -11.87 43.25 -3.02
CA VAL A 420 -10.63 42.51 -2.74
C VAL A 420 -10.01 41.97 -4.03
N VAL A 421 -10.85 41.54 -4.97
CA VAL A 421 -10.45 40.99 -6.27
C VAL A 421 -9.94 42.08 -7.21
N GLN A 422 -10.56 43.26 -7.19
CA GLN A 422 -10.19 44.43 -7.99
C GLN A 422 -10.12 45.66 -7.08
N PRO A 423 -9.06 45.78 -6.27
CA PRO A 423 -8.89 46.94 -5.39
C PRO A 423 -8.70 48.21 -6.23
N SER A 424 -9.31 49.30 -5.78
CA SER A 424 -9.10 50.63 -6.35
C SER A 424 -7.64 51.06 -6.14
N PRO A 425 -7.04 51.87 -7.03
CA PRO A 425 -5.70 52.44 -6.82
C PRO A 425 -5.56 53.25 -5.53
N THR A 426 -6.69 53.68 -4.96
CA THR A 426 -6.78 54.44 -3.70
C THR A 426 -6.90 53.55 -2.46
N ASP A 427 -7.16 52.25 -2.61
CA ASP A 427 -7.44 51.36 -1.48
C ASP A 427 -6.15 50.98 -0.77
N GLY A 428 -6.02 51.41 0.48
CA GLY A 428 -4.92 51.03 1.35
C GLY A 428 -4.96 49.55 1.75
N VAL A 429 -3.86 49.06 2.32
CA VAL A 429 -3.79 47.69 2.89
C VAL A 429 -4.87 47.48 3.95
N GLU A 430 -5.15 48.50 4.77
CA GLU A 430 -6.17 48.44 5.82
C GLU A 430 -7.60 48.30 5.26
N ASP A 431 -7.92 48.98 4.16
CA ASP A 431 -9.22 48.87 3.51
C ASP A 431 -9.45 47.47 2.94
N GLN A 432 -8.41 46.88 2.33
CA GLN A 432 -8.48 45.51 1.81
C GLN A 432 -8.64 44.48 2.94
N VAL A 433 -7.93 44.66 4.07
CA VAL A 433 -8.09 43.82 5.27
C VAL A 433 -9.50 43.95 5.85
N ARG A 434 -10.06 45.17 5.89
CA ARG A 434 -11.44 45.40 6.34
C ARG A 434 -12.45 44.66 5.45
N THR A 435 -12.32 44.78 4.14
CA THR A 435 -13.19 44.06 3.20
C THR A 435 -13.05 42.54 3.34
N LEU A 436 -11.83 42.01 3.57
CA LEU A 436 -11.67 40.57 3.80
C LEU A 436 -12.33 40.09 5.11
N ARG A 437 -12.38 40.94 6.14
CA ARG A 437 -13.17 40.65 7.36
C ARG A 437 -14.66 40.62 7.06
N GLU A 438 -15.17 41.50 6.20
CA GLU A 438 -16.57 41.48 5.76
C GLU A 438 -16.90 40.20 4.97
N VAL A 439 -16.01 39.78 4.07
CA VAL A 439 -16.11 38.47 3.38
C VAL A 439 -16.18 37.33 4.39
N SER A 440 -15.32 37.33 5.40
CA SER A 440 -15.31 36.31 6.46
C SER A 440 -16.60 36.27 7.27
N ASN A 441 -17.11 37.43 7.64
CA ASN A 441 -18.37 37.55 8.39
C ASN A 441 -19.54 37.03 7.55
N TYR A 442 -19.56 37.36 6.26
CA TYR A 442 -20.55 36.81 5.34
C TYR A 442 -20.45 35.28 5.25
N LEU A 443 -19.25 34.76 5.02
CA LEU A 443 -19.00 33.32 4.92
C LEU A 443 -19.35 32.56 6.21
N ALA A 444 -19.25 33.18 7.38
CA ALA A 444 -19.67 32.59 8.66
C ALA A 444 -21.20 32.45 8.78
N ILE A 445 -21.96 33.34 8.13
CA ILE A 445 -23.43 33.36 8.15
C ILE A 445 -24.02 32.48 7.05
N VAL A 446 -23.29 32.26 5.95
CA VAL A 446 -23.69 31.30 4.90
C VAL A 446 -23.67 29.89 5.48
N GLU A 447 -24.84 29.44 5.93
CA GLU A 447 -25.07 28.07 6.41
C GLU A 447 -24.66 27.04 5.34
N ASP A 448 -24.16 25.89 5.79
CA ASP A 448 -23.88 24.73 4.93
C ASP A 448 -25.15 24.22 4.19
N SER A 449 -26.34 24.70 4.57
CA SER A 449 -27.62 24.44 3.92
C SER A 449 -27.73 25.07 2.52
N GLN A 450 -27.11 26.24 2.27
CA GLN A 450 -27.03 26.85 0.93
C GLN A 450 -25.90 26.25 0.07
N ALA A 451 -24.82 25.76 0.69
CA ALA A 451 -23.73 25.07 -0.02
C ALA A 451 -24.22 23.76 -0.69
N LYS A 452 -25.26 23.11 -0.14
CA LYS A 452 -25.88 21.90 -0.69
C LYS A 452 -26.62 22.10 -2.02
N GLN A 453 -26.75 23.33 -2.52
CA GLN A 453 -27.46 23.61 -3.77
C GLN A 453 -26.60 23.45 -5.03
N GLY A 454 -25.28 23.29 -4.91
CA GLY A 454 -24.37 23.06 -6.04
C GLY A 454 -23.11 22.26 -5.69
N VAL A 455 -22.66 21.42 -6.64
CA VAL A 455 -21.46 20.56 -6.50
C VAL A 455 -20.19 21.39 -6.31
N TRP A 456 -20.12 22.58 -6.93
CA TRP A 456 -18.99 23.51 -6.83
C TRP A 456 -18.85 24.09 -5.43
N GLU A 457 -19.95 24.63 -4.89
CA GLU A 457 -20.01 25.27 -3.58
C GLU A 457 -19.75 24.27 -2.46
N THR A 458 -20.33 23.07 -2.56
CA THR A 458 -20.08 21.99 -1.60
C THR A 458 -18.58 21.64 -1.53
N LYS A 459 -17.88 21.66 -2.67
CA LYS A 459 -16.47 21.28 -2.77
C LYS A 459 -15.52 22.40 -2.30
N HIS A 460 -15.74 23.64 -2.73
CA HIS A 460 -14.73 24.71 -2.60
C HIS A 460 -15.03 25.78 -1.56
N LEU A 461 -16.29 25.93 -1.13
CA LEU A 461 -16.64 26.90 -0.09
C LEU A 461 -15.93 26.62 1.25
N PRO A 462 -15.77 25.36 1.70
CA PRO A 462 -15.01 25.06 2.92
C PRO A 462 -13.54 25.51 2.82
N VAL A 463 -12.92 25.36 1.65
CA VAL A 463 -11.54 25.78 1.39
C VAL A 463 -11.40 27.30 1.53
N LEU A 464 -12.30 28.05 0.91
CA LEU A 464 -12.33 29.51 1.01
C LEU A 464 -12.54 29.98 2.45
N LYS A 465 -13.51 29.38 3.16
CA LYS A 465 -13.81 29.68 4.58
C LYS A 465 -12.56 29.52 5.45
N LYS A 466 -11.90 28.37 5.37
CA LYS A 466 -10.68 28.06 6.14
C LYS A 466 -9.57 29.09 5.93
N PHE A 467 -9.26 29.42 4.67
CA PHE A 467 -8.19 30.38 4.39
C PHE A 467 -8.52 31.80 4.87
N VAL A 468 -9.76 32.27 4.65
CA VAL A 468 -10.16 33.62 5.06
C VAL A 468 -10.13 33.77 6.58
N VAL A 469 -10.54 32.73 7.32
CA VAL A 469 -10.43 32.69 8.79
C VAL A 469 -8.96 32.76 9.22
N PHE A 470 -8.09 31.93 8.62
CA PHE A 470 -6.65 31.97 8.86
C PHE A 470 -6.07 33.37 8.60
N ALA A 471 -6.35 33.98 7.45
CA ALA A 471 -5.85 35.31 7.10
C ALA A 471 -6.29 36.38 8.11
N ASN A 472 -7.56 36.37 8.51
CA ASN A 472 -8.08 37.32 9.50
C ASN A 472 -7.48 37.14 10.89
N TYR A 473 -7.25 35.88 11.29
CA TYR A 473 -6.53 35.59 12.52
C TYR A 473 -5.12 36.17 12.45
N SER A 474 -4.36 35.90 11.38
CA SER A 474 -3.01 36.46 11.20
C SER A 474 -3.00 38.00 11.21
N PHE A 475 -3.97 38.66 10.58
CA PHE A 475 -4.09 40.12 10.61
C PHE A 475 -4.32 40.70 12.01
N ALA A 476 -4.96 39.96 12.92
CA ALA A 476 -5.16 40.43 14.30
C ALA A 476 -3.85 40.51 15.09
N PHE A 477 -2.83 39.74 14.70
CA PHE A 477 -1.51 39.76 15.34
C PHE A 477 -0.52 40.71 14.67
N PHE A 478 -0.83 41.21 13.46
CA PHE A 478 -0.12 42.34 12.89
C PHE A 478 -0.45 43.60 13.69
N ARG A 479 0.41 43.92 14.67
CA ARG A 479 0.51 45.31 15.12
C ARG A 479 1.17 46.07 13.99
N PRO A 480 0.57 47.15 13.46
CA PRO A 480 1.32 48.06 12.62
C PRO A 480 2.55 48.46 13.42
N GLN A 481 3.74 48.20 12.90
CA GLN A 481 4.93 48.87 13.41
C GLN A 481 4.63 50.35 13.16
N SER A 482 4.16 51.04 14.20
CA SER A 482 4.05 52.49 14.20
C SER A 482 5.42 53.00 13.77
N ASP A 483 5.43 53.77 12.69
CA ASP A 483 6.59 54.43 12.12
C ASP A 483 7.67 54.67 13.17
N SER A 484 8.76 53.91 13.09
CA SER A 484 10.02 54.32 13.70
C SER A 484 10.59 55.47 12.87
N SER A 485 9.90 56.61 12.95
CA SER A 485 10.46 57.91 12.65
C SER A 485 10.29 58.75 13.91
N VAL A 486 11.34 59.47 14.27
CA VAL A 486 11.54 60.24 15.52
C VAL A 486 12.13 59.43 16.68
N ILE A 487 13.41 59.08 16.56
CA ILE A 487 14.40 59.54 17.54
C ILE A 487 15.50 60.22 16.72
N THR A 488 15.61 61.53 16.90
CA THR A 488 16.70 62.42 16.45
C THR A 488 18.06 61.97 16.92
#